data_AF-A0A2T3AE61-F1
#
_entry.id   AF-A0A2T3AE61-F1
#
_cell.length_a   1.000
_cell.length_b   1.000
_cell.length_c   1.000
_cell.angle_alpha   90.00
_cell.angle_beta   90.00
_cell.angle_gamma   90.00
#
_symmetry.space_group_name_H-M   'P 1'
#
loop_
_entity.id
_entity.type
_entity.pdbx_description
1 polymer ?
#
loop_
_entity_poly.entity_id
_entity_poly.type
_entity_poly.pdbx_seq_one_letter_code
_entity_poly.pdbx_strand_id
1 'polypeptide(L)'
;MNGVDNDTLASFQIPTGASNIRTVLRPSTCFDLGAYGEVLRSKEQSTRAGWGAVRIPLWQRYKRFIMLNSSVRGPFLPHWGQGACWSDLFAQRITIDTKLLGLTANCWPFFHVQADVWATDFVGMELLINPPPPLGANSTVDNFADWFAPVGLADCYPDLSRAVHAELGATRVVMEAGYKVDLMMSAYHGIANYSAVCDPQEDGDLMFKDKYFGTNVHPYETIFAKTNREVDQTLLDRLTEWHWQSGWRSWDACGAFSRW
;
A
#
# COMPACT_ATOMS: atom_id res chain seq x y z
N MET A 1 14.37 12.92 12.42
CA MET A 1 13.83 13.90 13.38
C MET A 1 13.42 13.13 14.63
N ASN A 2 14.09 13.39 15.76
CA ASN A 2 13.72 12.80 17.05
C ASN A 2 12.90 13.84 17.83
N GLY A 3 11.75 13.43 18.38
CA GLY A 3 10.93 14.25 19.27
C GLY A 3 9.96 15.17 18.53
N VAL A 4 8.84 14.62 18.08
CA VAL A 4 7.63 15.38 17.75
C VAL A 4 6.80 15.33 19.02
N ASP A 5 6.67 16.43 19.75
CA ASP A 5 5.81 16.53 20.94
C ASP A 5 4.33 16.63 20.56
N ASN A 6 3.44 16.61 21.56
CA ASN A 6 1.99 16.74 21.34
C ASN A 6 1.61 18.06 20.61
N ASP A 7 2.40 19.12 20.81
CA ASP A 7 2.18 20.41 20.15
C ASP A 7 2.49 20.32 18.64
N THR A 8 3.49 19.50 18.29
CA THR A 8 3.82 19.19 16.90
C THR A 8 2.79 18.24 16.26
N LEU A 9 2.21 17.29 17.01
CA LEU A 9 1.09 16.47 16.51
C LEU A 9 -0.17 17.32 16.24
N ALA A 10 -0.43 18.31 17.09
CA ALA A 10 -1.53 19.27 16.91
C ALA A 10 -1.30 20.18 15.69
N SER A 11 -0.05 20.61 15.44
CA SER A 11 0.28 21.41 14.25
C SER A 11 0.15 20.64 12.94
N PHE A 12 0.37 19.31 12.96
CA PHE A 12 0.12 18.42 11.82
C PHE A 12 -1.35 18.01 11.63
N GLN A 13 -2.26 18.51 12.47
CA GLN A 13 -3.69 18.15 12.43
C GLN A 13 -3.94 16.62 12.44
N ILE A 14 -3.04 15.86 13.07
CA ILE A 14 -3.21 14.41 13.18
C ILE A 14 -4.42 14.15 14.08
N PRO A 15 -5.43 13.37 13.63
CA PRO A 15 -6.61 13.11 14.44
C PRO A 15 -6.24 12.49 15.79
N THR A 16 -6.70 13.09 16.89
CA THR A 16 -6.52 12.57 18.25
C THR A 16 -7.87 12.25 18.88
N GLY A 17 -7.87 11.36 19.88
CA GLY A 17 -9.05 11.08 20.70
C GLY A 17 -10.01 10.00 20.18
N ALA A 18 -9.83 9.49 18.96
CA ALA A 18 -10.57 8.33 18.48
C ALA A 18 -9.92 7.01 18.94
N SER A 19 -10.70 6.09 19.51
CA SER A 19 -10.19 4.83 20.09
C SER A 19 -9.57 3.87 19.08
N ASN A 20 -9.93 4.02 17.80
CA ASN A 20 -9.43 3.26 16.65
C ASN A 20 -8.26 3.96 15.93
N ILE A 21 -7.81 5.13 16.40
CA ILE A 21 -6.65 5.84 15.85
C ILE A 21 -5.51 5.78 16.86
N ARG A 22 -4.32 5.41 16.38
CA ARG A 22 -3.11 5.38 17.19
C ARG A 22 -1.99 6.05 16.41
N THR A 23 -1.30 6.96 17.08
CA THR A 23 -0.12 7.64 16.52
C THR A 23 1.13 6.98 17.09
N VAL A 24 2.00 6.50 16.20
CA VAL A 24 3.28 5.89 16.59
C VAL A 24 4.39 6.82 16.16
N LEU A 25 5.05 7.45 17.14
CA LEU A 25 6.23 8.27 16.90
C LEU A 25 7.46 7.39 16.78
N ARG A 26 8.23 7.57 15.70
CA ARG A 26 9.43 6.79 15.42
C ARG A 26 10.54 7.69 14.87
N PRO A 27 11.81 7.31 15.05
CA PRO A 27 12.90 7.88 14.26
C PRO A 27 12.61 7.77 12.76
N SER A 28 13.14 8.70 11.98
CA SER A 28 13.03 8.69 10.52
C SER A 28 14.00 7.67 9.91
N THR A 29 13.78 6.40 10.24
CA THR A 29 14.53 5.23 9.79
C THR A 29 13.56 4.19 9.22
N CYS A 30 14.09 3.24 8.45
CA CYS A 30 13.33 2.22 7.73
C CYS A 30 12.44 2.83 6.65
N PHE A 31 12.93 2.82 5.41
CA PHE A 31 12.22 3.38 4.27
C PHE A 31 10.94 2.59 3.98
N ASP A 32 9.86 3.33 3.74
CA ASP A 32 8.59 2.85 3.18
C ASP A 32 8.05 1.57 3.83
N LEU A 33 8.09 0.43 3.12
CA LEU A 33 7.68 -0.89 3.60
C LEU A 33 8.31 -1.30 4.94
N GLY A 34 9.54 -0.86 5.19
CA GLY A 34 10.23 -1.14 6.45
C GLY A 34 9.59 -0.43 7.64
N ALA A 35 9.07 0.79 7.46
CA ALA A 35 8.34 1.51 8.50
C ALA A 35 7.00 0.83 8.81
N TYR A 36 6.24 0.39 7.80
CA TYR A 36 5.02 -0.40 8.02
C TYR A 36 5.33 -1.69 8.78
N GLY A 37 6.34 -2.42 8.31
CA GLY A 37 6.77 -3.67 8.90
C GLY A 37 7.16 -3.52 10.37
N GLU A 38 7.91 -2.48 10.75
CA GLU A 38 8.29 -2.23 12.14
C GLU A 38 7.05 -2.07 13.04
N VAL A 39 6.06 -1.29 12.59
CA VAL A 39 4.80 -1.07 13.35
C VAL A 39 3.97 -2.35 13.41
N LEU A 40 3.83 -3.07 12.30
CA LEU A 40 3.02 -4.29 12.21
C LEU A 40 3.59 -5.46 13.02
N ARG A 41 4.92 -5.58 13.09
CA ARG A 41 5.63 -6.59 13.90
C ARG A 41 5.70 -6.22 15.39
N SER A 42 5.40 -4.97 15.76
CA SER A 42 5.40 -4.54 17.16
C SER A 42 4.40 -5.33 17.99
N LYS A 43 4.80 -5.72 19.20
CA LYS A 43 3.98 -6.56 20.08
C LYS A 43 3.04 -5.71 20.94
N GLU A 44 1.75 -5.85 20.73
CA GLU A 44 0.72 -5.22 21.54
C GLU A 44 0.06 -6.19 22.51
N GLN A 45 -0.43 -5.65 23.63
CA GLN A 45 -1.21 -6.41 24.59
C GLN A 45 -2.57 -6.77 23.97
N SER A 46 -2.84 -8.07 23.85
CA SER A 46 -4.11 -8.62 23.42
C SER A 46 -4.75 -9.37 24.58
N THR A 47 -5.97 -9.00 24.92
CA THR A 47 -6.81 -9.74 25.85
C THR A 47 -7.63 -10.76 25.06
N ARG A 48 -7.11 -11.98 24.90
CA ARG A 48 -7.94 -13.10 24.44
C ARG A 48 -8.74 -13.61 25.64
N ALA A 49 -10.06 -13.63 25.52
CA ALA A 49 -10.95 -14.09 26.57
C ALA A 49 -10.49 -15.47 27.11
N GLY A 50 -10.15 -15.52 28.40
CA GLY A 50 -9.80 -16.76 29.12
C GLY A 50 -8.31 -17.08 29.28
N TRP A 51 -7.37 -16.36 28.66
CA TRP A 51 -5.93 -16.73 28.65
C TRP A 51 -4.98 -15.72 29.31
N GLY A 52 -5.51 -14.71 30.01
CA GLY A 52 -4.70 -13.60 30.52
C GLY A 52 -4.18 -12.67 29.40
N ALA A 53 -3.35 -11.70 29.76
CA ALA A 53 -2.76 -10.77 28.80
C ALA A 53 -1.63 -11.45 28.02
N VAL A 54 -1.80 -11.61 26.70
CA VAL A 54 -0.75 -12.13 25.80
C VAL A 54 -0.32 -11.02 24.86
N ARG A 55 0.99 -10.88 24.64
CA ARG A 55 1.54 -9.92 23.68
C ARG A 55 1.70 -10.59 22.31
N ILE A 56 0.91 -10.17 21.33
CA ILE A 56 0.99 -10.65 19.93
C ILE A 56 1.40 -9.50 19.00
N PRO A 57 2.05 -9.80 17.86
CA PRO A 57 2.28 -8.79 16.81
C PRO A 57 0.98 -8.09 16.41
N LEU A 58 1.05 -6.78 16.17
CA LEU A 58 -0.10 -5.95 15.81
C LEU A 58 -0.87 -6.52 14.63
N TRP A 59 -0.17 -6.99 13.60
CA TRP A 59 -0.80 -7.53 12.41
C TRP A 59 -1.73 -8.71 12.71
N GLN A 60 -1.43 -9.54 13.72
CA GLN A 60 -2.27 -10.69 14.09
C GLN A 60 -3.63 -10.30 14.70
N ARG A 61 -3.86 -9.01 14.97
CA ARG A 61 -5.15 -8.50 15.49
C ARG A 61 -6.17 -8.21 14.39
N TYR A 62 -5.75 -8.13 13.14
CA TYR A 62 -6.59 -7.73 12.01
C TYR A 62 -6.63 -8.80 10.93
N LYS A 63 -7.68 -8.74 10.10
CA LYS A 63 -7.91 -9.70 9.00
C LYS A 63 -7.60 -9.14 7.62
N ARG A 64 -7.62 -7.81 7.49
CA ARG A 64 -7.44 -7.07 6.26
C ARG A 64 -6.65 -5.82 6.58
N PHE A 65 -5.80 -5.42 5.66
CA PHE A 65 -4.85 -4.33 5.82
C PHE A 65 -4.92 -3.47 4.59
N ILE A 66 -4.89 -2.16 4.80
CA ILE A 66 -4.56 -1.18 3.77
C ILE A 66 -3.38 -0.39 4.31
N MET A 67 -2.29 -0.37 3.55
CA MET A 67 -1.11 0.45 3.80
C MET A 67 -1.13 1.58 2.78
N LEU A 68 -0.88 2.81 3.24
CA LEU A 68 -1.00 4.04 2.45
C LEU A 68 0.17 4.95 2.84
N ASN A 69 0.99 5.34 1.87
CA ASN A 69 2.13 6.23 2.14
C ASN A 69 1.75 7.69 1.91
N SER A 70 2.58 8.61 2.41
CA SER A 70 2.33 10.06 2.34
C SER A 70 2.61 10.67 0.96
N SER A 71 3.01 9.86 -0.02
CA SER A 71 3.35 10.34 -1.36
C SER A 71 2.16 10.42 -2.31
N VAL A 72 1.00 9.88 -1.90
CA VAL A 72 -0.24 9.94 -2.67
C VAL A 72 -1.28 10.86 -2.02
N ARG A 73 -2.21 11.35 -2.83
CA ARG A 73 -3.34 12.20 -2.40
C ARG A 73 -4.66 11.59 -2.85
N GLY A 74 -5.68 11.76 -2.03
CA GLY A 74 -7.01 11.22 -2.22
C GLY A 74 -7.72 11.04 -0.87
N PRO A 75 -8.79 10.22 -0.82
CA PRO A 75 -9.36 9.48 -1.93
C PRO A 75 -10.15 10.40 -2.88
N PHE A 76 -10.04 10.14 -4.18
CA PHE A 76 -10.80 10.78 -5.24
C PHE A 76 -11.85 9.81 -5.76
N LEU A 77 -13.11 10.16 -5.60
CA LEU A 77 -14.24 9.41 -6.14
C LEU A 77 -15.08 10.36 -6.99
N PRO A 78 -15.48 9.97 -8.21
CA PRO A 78 -16.34 10.81 -9.02
C PRO A 78 -17.67 11.03 -8.29
N HIS A 79 -18.39 12.12 -8.61
CA HIS A 79 -19.64 12.46 -7.93
C HIS A 79 -20.66 11.29 -7.90
N TRP A 80 -20.75 10.50 -8.97
CA TRP A 80 -21.62 9.31 -9.02
C TRP A 80 -21.14 8.12 -8.19
N GLY A 81 -19.90 8.14 -7.71
CA GLY A 81 -19.34 7.18 -6.75
C GLY A 81 -19.31 7.70 -5.30
N GLN A 82 -19.71 8.95 -5.07
CA GLN A 82 -19.78 9.52 -3.72
C GLN A 82 -20.82 8.74 -2.90
N GLY A 83 -20.42 8.31 -1.70
CA GLY A 83 -21.21 7.45 -0.81
C GLY A 83 -20.67 6.02 -0.72
N ALA A 84 -19.83 5.58 -1.67
CA ALA A 84 -19.06 4.37 -1.50
C ALA A 84 -17.96 4.56 -0.46
N CYS A 85 -17.67 3.52 0.32
CA CYS A 85 -16.48 3.50 1.13
C CYS A 85 -15.27 3.13 0.27
N TRP A 86 -14.32 4.05 0.14
CA TRP A 86 -13.12 3.82 -0.68
C TRP A 86 -12.32 2.60 -0.21
N SER A 87 -12.21 2.34 1.10
CA SER A 87 -11.44 1.20 1.59
C SER A 87 -12.09 -0.13 1.24
N ASP A 88 -13.42 -0.17 1.09
CA ASP A 88 -14.12 -1.37 0.62
C ASP A 88 -13.78 -1.66 -0.85
N LEU A 89 -13.59 -0.62 -1.67
CA LEU A 89 -13.18 -0.76 -3.07
C LEU A 89 -11.82 -1.45 -3.21
N PHE A 90 -10.91 -1.25 -2.26
CA PHE A 90 -9.64 -1.99 -2.16
C PHE A 90 -9.86 -3.38 -1.55
N ALA A 91 -10.53 -3.44 -0.39
CA ALA A 91 -10.67 -4.68 0.37
C ALA A 91 -11.46 -5.78 -0.37
N GLN A 92 -12.39 -5.41 -1.27
CA GLN A 92 -13.17 -6.35 -2.07
C GLN A 92 -12.37 -7.02 -3.20
N ARG A 93 -11.22 -6.45 -3.61
CA ARG A 93 -10.33 -7.06 -4.62
C ARG A 93 -9.46 -8.16 -4.02
N ILE A 94 -9.32 -8.18 -2.70
CA ILE A 94 -8.65 -9.26 -2.00
C ILE A 94 -9.61 -10.45 -1.89
N THR A 95 -9.27 -11.53 -2.59
CA THR A 95 -10.11 -12.72 -2.74
C THR A 95 -9.42 -13.93 -2.16
N ILE A 96 -9.99 -15.12 -2.35
CA ILE A 96 -9.31 -16.37 -1.98
C ILE A 96 -8.01 -16.57 -2.78
N ASP A 97 -7.95 -16.08 -4.02
CA ASP A 97 -6.80 -16.22 -4.90
C ASP A 97 -5.90 -14.98 -4.90
N THR A 98 -6.47 -13.78 -4.74
CA THR A 98 -5.72 -12.51 -4.80
C THR A 98 -5.29 -12.08 -3.39
N LYS A 99 -3.98 -11.96 -3.15
CA LYS A 99 -3.42 -11.65 -1.82
C LYS A 99 -2.64 -10.34 -1.73
N LEU A 100 -2.48 -9.63 -2.84
CA LEU A 100 -1.89 -8.30 -2.86
C LEU A 100 -2.56 -7.46 -3.94
N LEU A 101 -3.02 -6.28 -3.57
CA LEU A 101 -3.56 -5.27 -4.48
C LEU A 101 -2.71 -4.01 -4.37
N GLY A 102 -2.40 -3.35 -5.49
CA GLY A 102 -1.85 -1.99 -5.49
C GLY A 102 -2.59 -1.02 -6.43
N LEU A 103 -2.14 0.24 -6.44
CA LEU A 103 -2.66 1.23 -7.40
C LEU A 103 -2.30 0.86 -8.84
N THR A 104 -1.01 0.64 -9.04
CA THR A 104 -0.34 0.48 -10.34
C THR A 104 0.78 -0.53 -10.22
N ALA A 105 1.21 -1.06 -11.37
CA ALA A 105 2.42 -1.83 -11.47
C ALA A 105 3.56 -0.97 -12.01
N ASN A 106 4.77 -1.40 -11.69
CA ASN A 106 5.96 -1.01 -12.39
C ASN A 106 6.59 -2.28 -12.97
N CYS A 107 7.09 -2.21 -14.20
CA CYS A 107 7.63 -3.38 -14.90
C CYS A 107 9.14 -3.42 -14.98
N TRP A 108 9.82 -2.47 -14.31
CA TRP A 108 11.26 -2.43 -14.20
C TRP A 108 11.76 -2.79 -12.79
N PRO A 109 12.75 -3.70 -12.65
CA PRO A 109 13.34 -4.53 -13.70
C PRO A 109 12.43 -5.67 -14.18
N PHE A 110 11.35 -5.95 -13.45
CA PHE A 110 10.30 -6.89 -13.81
C PHE A 110 8.98 -6.44 -13.18
N PHE A 111 7.86 -7.05 -13.61
CA PHE A 111 6.53 -6.76 -13.09
C PHE A 111 6.47 -6.86 -11.55
N HIS A 112 6.07 -5.78 -10.91
CA HIS A 112 5.77 -5.71 -9.47
C HIS A 112 4.69 -4.67 -9.17
N VAL A 113 3.99 -4.88 -8.06
CA VAL A 113 3.00 -3.97 -7.51
C VAL A 113 3.70 -2.84 -6.73
N GLN A 114 3.44 -1.58 -7.07
CA GLN A 114 4.04 -0.42 -6.39
C GLN A 114 3.45 -0.23 -4.97
N ALA A 115 4.28 0.11 -3.98
CA ALA A 115 3.94 0.18 -2.55
C ALA A 115 3.26 1.49 -2.10
N ASP A 116 2.67 2.24 -3.03
CA ASP A 116 2.01 3.50 -2.73
C ASP A 116 0.75 3.33 -1.88
N VAL A 117 -0.08 2.39 -2.31
CA VAL A 117 -1.21 1.89 -1.55
C VAL A 117 -1.25 0.39 -1.77
N TRP A 118 -1.19 -0.37 -0.70
CA TRP A 118 -1.36 -1.81 -0.74
C TRP A 118 -2.58 -2.24 0.05
N ALA A 119 -3.34 -3.17 -0.50
CA ALA A 119 -4.31 -3.93 0.27
C ALA A 119 -3.95 -5.42 0.29
N THR A 120 -4.18 -6.05 1.42
CA THR A 120 -3.93 -7.48 1.62
C THR A 120 -4.83 -8.05 2.72
N ASP A 121 -4.94 -9.37 2.81
CA ASP A 121 -5.59 -10.07 3.92
C ASP A 121 -4.56 -10.66 4.89
N PHE A 122 -5.03 -11.41 5.87
CA PHE A 122 -4.17 -12.10 6.83
C PHE A 122 -3.15 -13.05 6.17
N VAL A 123 -3.52 -13.72 5.07
CA VAL A 123 -2.63 -14.68 4.39
C VAL A 123 -1.54 -13.93 3.63
N GLY A 124 -1.90 -12.90 2.86
CA GLY A 124 -0.90 -12.07 2.20
C GLY A 124 -0.02 -11.31 3.19
N MET A 125 -0.58 -10.83 4.30
CA MET A 125 0.20 -10.21 5.38
C MET A 125 1.21 -11.19 5.99
N GLU A 126 0.84 -12.45 6.25
CA GLU A 126 1.78 -13.47 6.74
C GLU A 126 2.93 -13.68 5.76
N LEU A 127 2.64 -13.78 4.46
CA LEU A 127 3.66 -13.89 3.42
C LEU A 127 4.59 -12.67 3.37
N LEU A 128 4.07 -11.47 3.54
CA LEU A 128 4.86 -10.24 3.50
C LEU A 128 5.70 -10.04 4.77
N ILE A 129 5.20 -10.44 5.94
CA ILE A 129 5.92 -10.34 7.22
C ILE A 129 6.99 -11.45 7.34
N ASN A 130 6.67 -12.66 6.87
CA ASN A 130 7.52 -13.84 6.95
C ASN A 130 7.76 -14.43 5.54
N PRO A 131 8.44 -13.71 4.63
CA PRO A 131 8.61 -14.15 3.26
C PRO A 131 9.47 -15.41 3.19
N PRO A 132 9.04 -16.45 2.45
CA PRO A 132 9.91 -17.59 2.15
C PRO A 132 11.09 -17.13 1.29
N PRO A 133 12.24 -17.84 1.35
CA PRO A 133 13.33 -17.59 0.43
C PRO A 133 12.89 -17.86 -1.02
N PRO A 134 13.55 -17.26 -2.02
CA PRO A 134 13.24 -17.53 -3.43
C PRO A 134 13.32 -19.04 -3.75
N LEU A 135 12.39 -19.56 -4.55
CA LEU A 135 12.22 -20.98 -4.92
C LEU A 135 13.30 -21.54 -5.89
N GLY A 136 14.55 -21.12 -5.75
CA GLY A 136 15.69 -21.56 -6.55
C GLY A 136 15.96 -20.69 -7.77
N ALA A 137 16.74 -21.21 -8.72
CA ALA A 137 17.31 -20.42 -9.83
C ALA A 137 16.29 -19.79 -10.79
N ASN A 138 15.03 -20.23 -10.76
CA ASN A 138 13.96 -19.69 -11.61
C ASN A 138 13.22 -18.50 -10.98
N SER A 139 13.52 -18.15 -9.73
CA SER A 139 12.95 -16.99 -9.07
C SER A 139 13.41 -15.70 -9.73
N THR A 140 12.47 -14.80 -10.00
CA THR A 140 12.77 -13.47 -10.53
C THR A 140 13.29 -12.58 -9.42
N VAL A 141 14.61 -12.50 -9.29
CA VAL A 141 15.28 -11.66 -8.30
C VAL A 141 15.91 -10.43 -8.96
N ASP A 142 15.95 -9.34 -8.23
CA ASP A 142 16.64 -8.12 -8.63
C ASP A 142 18.10 -8.11 -8.16
N ASN A 143 18.82 -7.04 -8.52
CA ASN A 143 20.22 -6.83 -8.15
C ASN A 143 20.40 -5.69 -7.11
N PHE A 144 19.33 -5.24 -6.45
CA PHE A 144 19.41 -4.19 -5.44
C PHE A 144 19.89 -4.69 -4.08
N ALA A 145 19.92 -6.02 -3.90
CA ALA A 145 20.26 -6.68 -2.67
C ALA A 145 20.78 -8.11 -2.91
N ASP A 146 21.30 -8.74 -1.84
CA ASP A 146 21.74 -10.12 -1.86
C ASP A 146 20.54 -11.07 -1.98
N TRP A 147 20.76 -12.28 -2.52
CA TRP A 147 19.71 -13.27 -2.78
C TRP A 147 18.80 -13.59 -1.58
N PHE A 148 19.36 -13.56 -0.36
CA PHE A 148 18.64 -13.87 0.89
C PHE A 148 18.27 -12.62 1.69
N ALA A 149 18.44 -11.43 1.10
CA ALA A 149 18.02 -10.21 1.76
C ALA A 149 16.50 -10.22 1.99
N PRO A 150 16.04 -9.62 3.10
CA PRO A 150 14.63 -9.58 3.43
C PRO A 150 13.84 -8.74 2.41
N VAL A 151 12.61 -9.16 2.13
CA VAL A 151 11.68 -8.48 1.21
C VAL A 151 10.34 -8.20 1.86
N GLY A 152 9.46 -7.47 1.17
CA GLY A 152 8.12 -7.15 1.67
C GLY A 152 8.16 -6.34 2.96
N LEU A 153 7.52 -6.88 3.99
CA LEU A 153 7.37 -6.27 5.31
C LEU A 153 8.21 -7.03 6.35
N ALA A 154 9.34 -7.62 5.98
CA ALA A 154 10.11 -8.49 6.87
C ALA A 154 11.10 -7.74 7.76
N ASP A 155 11.68 -6.64 7.28
CA ASP A 155 12.77 -5.96 7.98
C ASP A 155 12.70 -4.43 7.89
N CYS A 156 13.67 -3.74 8.46
CA CYS A 156 13.94 -2.33 8.30
C CYS A 156 14.88 -2.11 7.12
N TYR A 157 14.45 -1.33 6.12
CA TYR A 157 15.27 -1.03 4.94
C TYR A 157 16.00 0.31 5.12
N PRO A 158 17.34 0.32 5.26
CA PRO A 158 18.07 1.53 5.64
C PRO A 158 18.22 2.55 4.51
N ASP A 159 18.00 2.15 3.26
CA ASP A 159 18.20 2.96 2.07
C ASP A 159 17.20 2.62 0.96
N LEU A 160 17.18 3.45 -0.08
CA LEU A 160 16.28 3.30 -1.22
C LEU A 160 16.49 1.98 -1.98
N SER A 161 17.72 1.50 -2.12
CA SER A 161 18.01 0.25 -2.84
C SER A 161 17.35 -0.92 -2.14
N ARG A 162 17.52 -1.02 -0.82
CA ARG A 162 16.90 -2.07 0.00
C ARG A 162 15.36 -1.94 0.05
N ALA A 163 14.83 -0.72 -0.01
CA ALA A 163 13.38 -0.51 -0.08
C ALA A 163 12.79 -0.97 -1.43
N VAL A 164 13.46 -0.65 -2.54
CA VAL A 164 13.07 -1.12 -3.88
C VAL A 164 13.15 -2.64 -3.97
N HIS A 165 14.21 -3.25 -3.44
CA HIS A 165 14.30 -4.71 -3.31
C HIS A 165 13.10 -5.31 -2.56
N ALA A 166 12.69 -4.67 -1.47
CA ALA A 166 11.57 -5.13 -0.68
C ALA A 166 10.23 -5.07 -1.43
N GLU A 167 9.99 -4.00 -2.19
CA GLU A 167 8.80 -3.84 -3.04
C GLU A 167 8.76 -4.89 -4.16
N LEU A 168 9.88 -5.08 -4.87
CA LEU A 168 10.03 -6.08 -5.93
C LEU A 168 9.77 -7.50 -5.42
N GLY A 169 10.42 -7.85 -4.31
CA GLY A 169 10.31 -9.17 -3.70
C GLY A 169 8.93 -9.48 -3.14
N ALA A 170 8.13 -8.47 -2.77
CA ALA A 170 6.77 -8.67 -2.26
C ALA A 170 5.86 -9.32 -3.31
N THR A 171 5.91 -8.84 -4.55
CA THR A 171 5.10 -9.40 -5.65
C THR A 171 5.54 -10.83 -5.95
N ARG A 172 6.85 -11.08 -6.04
CA ARG A 172 7.40 -12.42 -6.22
C ARG A 172 6.92 -13.37 -5.14
N VAL A 173 7.04 -13.00 -3.87
CA VAL A 173 6.67 -13.85 -2.72
C VAL A 173 5.20 -14.28 -2.80
N VAL A 174 4.31 -13.35 -3.14
CA VAL A 174 2.87 -13.66 -3.29
C VAL A 174 2.63 -14.63 -4.45
N MET A 175 3.27 -14.38 -5.60
CA MET A 175 3.10 -15.21 -6.80
C MET A 175 3.71 -16.61 -6.65
N GLU A 176 4.90 -16.73 -6.06
CA GLU A 176 5.57 -18.01 -5.78
C GLU A 176 4.82 -18.87 -4.77
N ALA A 177 4.06 -18.25 -3.87
CA ALA A 177 3.15 -18.94 -2.96
C ALA A 177 1.87 -19.45 -3.64
N GLY A 178 1.71 -19.24 -4.96
CA GLY A 178 0.56 -19.70 -5.76
C GLY A 178 -0.63 -18.75 -5.75
N TYR A 179 -0.47 -17.54 -5.22
CA TYR A 179 -1.51 -16.52 -5.20
C TYR A 179 -1.35 -15.50 -6.33
N LYS A 180 -2.43 -14.77 -6.59
CA LYS A 180 -2.46 -13.67 -7.56
C LYS A 180 -2.19 -12.34 -6.87
N VAL A 181 -1.68 -11.40 -7.65
CA VAL A 181 -1.74 -9.98 -7.34
C VAL A 181 -2.78 -9.32 -8.25
N ASP A 182 -3.26 -8.14 -7.86
CA ASP A 182 -4.21 -7.33 -8.62
C ASP A 182 -3.82 -5.86 -8.57
N LEU A 183 -4.37 -5.04 -9.47
CA LEU A 183 -4.12 -3.60 -9.55
C LEU A 183 -5.43 -2.84 -9.76
N MET A 184 -5.46 -1.57 -9.33
CA MET A 184 -6.61 -0.70 -9.59
C MET A 184 -6.70 -0.21 -11.04
N MET A 185 -5.57 -0.17 -11.75
CA MET A 185 -5.49 0.31 -13.14
C MET A 185 -6.29 -0.55 -14.14
N SER A 186 -7.10 0.10 -14.96
CA SER A 186 -7.92 -0.48 -16.03
C SER A 186 -7.10 -1.23 -17.07
N ALA A 187 -5.90 -0.76 -17.42
CA ALA A 187 -5.08 -1.46 -18.41
C ALA A 187 -4.69 -2.87 -17.95
N TYR A 188 -4.51 -3.09 -16.63
CA TYR A 188 -4.28 -4.42 -16.07
C TYR A 188 -5.45 -5.38 -16.32
N HIS A 189 -6.68 -4.86 -16.29
CA HIS A 189 -7.90 -5.62 -16.52
C HIS A 189 -8.30 -5.72 -18.00
N GLY A 190 -7.83 -4.78 -18.83
CA GLY A 190 -8.13 -4.72 -20.26
C GLY A 190 -7.14 -5.49 -21.15
N ILE A 191 -5.91 -5.69 -20.67
CA ILE A 191 -4.85 -6.36 -21.43
C ILE A 191 -4.72 -7.81 -20.93
N ALA A 192 -4.91 -8.76 -21.84
CA ALA A 192 -4.76 -10.17 -21.53
C ALA A 192 -3.32 -10.47 -21.10
N ASN A 193 -3.16 -11.11 -19.94
CA ASN A 193 -1.86 -11.47 -19.36
C ASN A 193 -0.91 -10.27 -19.23
N TYR A 194 -1.41 -9.17 -18.66
CA TYR A 194 -0.69 -7.91 -18.48
C TYR A 194 0.77 -8.10 -18.03
N SER A 195 1.02 -8.91 -17.01
CA SER A 195 2.37 -9.12 -16.46
C SER A 195 3.37 -9.71 -17.46
N ALA A 196 2.91 -10.41 -18.50
CA ALA A 196 3.77 -10.98 -19.53
C ALA A 196 4.05 -10.02 -20.70
N VAL A 197 3.20 -9.02 -20.89
CA VAL A 197 3.33 -8.03 -21.97
C VAL A 197 3.80 -6.67 -21.49
N CYS A 198 3.92 -6.49 -20.18
CA CYS A 198 4.42 -5.27 -19.58
C CYS A 198 5.94 -5.16 -19.81
N ASP A 199 6.34 -4.25 -20.69
CA ASP A 199 7.72 -4.09 -21.13
C ASP A 199 8.50 -3.23 -20.11
N PRO A 200 9.63 -3.69 -19.54
CA PRO A 200 10.43 -2.88 -18.64
C PRO A 200 10.95 -1.56 -19.24
N GLN A 201 11.07 -1.45 -20.57
CA GLN A 201 11.56 -0.26 -21.26
C GLN A 201 10.45 0.76 -21.55
N GLU A 202 9.27 0.27 -21.92
CA GLU A 202 8.12 1.12 -22.28
C GLU A 202 7.19 1.36 -21.08
N ASP A 203 6.87 0.29 -20.35
CA ASP A 203 5.90 0.21 -19.25
C ASP A 203 6.57 0.13 -17.87
N GLY A 204 7.76 0.74 -17.71
CA GLY A 204 8.50 0.79 -16.45
C GLY A 204 7.70 1.44 -15.31
N ASP A 205 8.06 2.65 -14.88
CA ASP A 205 7.26 3.36 -13.88
C ASP A 205 6.13 4.17 -14.55
N LEU A 206 4.91 3.64 -14.51
CA LEU A 206 3.71 4.23 -15.13
C LEU A 206 3.22 5.50 -14.44
N MET A 207 3.76 5.83 -13.26
CA MET A 207 3.35 6.99 -12.47
C MET A 207 4.09 8.28 -12.86
N PHE A 208 4.74 8.29 -14.03
CA PHE A 208 5.31 9.49 -14.66
C PHE A 208 4.40 10.05 -15.76
N LYS A 209 4.65 11.31 -16.12
CA LYS A 209 3.91 12.01 -17.16
C LYS A 209 3.94 11.26 -18.50
N ASP A 210 2.76 11.06 -19.07
CA ASP A 210 2.49 10.42 -20.36
C ASP A 210 2.97 8.96 -20.47
N LYS A 211 3.34 8.33 -19.33
CA LYS A 211 3.83 6.93 -19.27
C LYS A 211 2.74 5.88 -19.17
N TYR A 212 1.50 6.26 -18.90
CA TYR A 212 0.37 5.33 -18.87
C TYR A 212 -0.25 5.20 -20.26
N PHE A 213 0.38 4.40 -21.13
CA PHE A 213 -0.06 4.15 -22.51
C PHE A 213 -0.28 5.44 -23.33
N GLY A 214 0.66 6.40 -23.20
CA GLY A 214 0.57 7.72 -23.84
C GLY A 214 -0.35 8.72 -23.14
N THR A 215 -0.82 8.38 -21.93
CA THR A 215 -1.65 9.23 -21.07
C THR A 215 -1.11 9.21 -19.62
N ASN A 216 -1.90 9.76 -18.69
CA ASN A 216 -1.61 9.72 -17.26
C ASN A 216 -2.63 8.83 -16.54
N VAL A 217 -2.21 8.15 -15.48
CA VAL A 217 -3.13 7.42 -14.60
C VAL A 217 -4.14 8.40 -14.01
N HIS A 218 -5.42 8.23 -14.36
CA HIS A 218 -6.44 9.17 -13.91
C HIS A 218 -6.83 8.89 -12.45
N PRO A 219 -6.89 9.89 -11.55
CA PRO A 219 -7.10 9.63 -10.11
C PRO A 219 -8.43 8.94 -9.76
N TYR A 220 -9.46 9.04 -10.62
CA TYR A 220 -10.72 8.29 -10.45
C TYR A 220 -10.63 6.79 -10.77
N GLU A 221 -9.58 6.36 -11.45
CA GLU A 221 -9.33 4.95 -11.75
C GLU A 221 -8.68 4.26 -10.55
N THR A 222 -7.71 4.93 -9.92
CA THR A 222 -6.91 4.38 -8.81
C THR A 222 -7.32 4.89 -7.44
N ILE A 223 -8.27 5.83 -7.35
CA ILE A 223 -8.75 6.50 -6.13
C ILE A 223 -7.68 7.42 -5.49
N PHE A 224 -6.41 7.07 -5.58
CA PHE A 224 -5.29 7.87 -5.10
C PHE A 224 -4.33 8.20 -6.25
N ALA A 225 -3.72 9.38 -6.18
CA ALA A 225 -2.77 9.85 -7.18
C ALA A 225 -1.42 10.19 -6.52
N LYS A 226 -0.33 9.75 -7.14
CA LYS A 226 1.03 10.12 -6.74
C LYS A 226 1.25 11.61 -6.93
N THR A 227 1.84 12.26 -5.93
CA THR A 227 1.96 13.73 -5.89
C THR A 227 3.37 14.25 -6.13
N ASN A 228 4.39 13.41 -5.93
CA ASN A 228 5.80 13.82 -5.99
C ASN A 228 6.45 13.59 -7.37
N ARG A 229 5.65 13.48 -8.44
CA ARG A 229 6.11 13.23 -9.82
C ARG A 229 5.68 14.31 -10.83
N GLU A 230 4.95 15.33 -10.38
CA GLU A 230 4.50 16.46 -11.19
C GLU A 230 3.80 16.07 -12.51
N VAL A 231 3.03 14.97 -12.48
CA VAL A 231 2.36 14.38 -13.65
C VAL A 231 1.34 15.35 -14.27
N ASP A 232 0.37 15.79 -13.46
CA ASP A 232 -0.63 16.78 -13.82
C ASP A 232 -1.08 17.56 -12.57
N GLN A 233 -0.34 18.62 -12.25
CA GLN A 233 -0.60 19.43 -11.06
C GLN A 233 -1.96 20.13 -11.13
N THR A 234 -2.37 20.59 -12.32
CA THR A 234 -3.65 21.29 -12.48
C THR A 234 -4.81 20.35 -12.20
N LEU A 235 -4.78 19.13 -12.74
CA LEU A 235 -5.80 18.13 -12.45
C LEU A 235 -5.83 17.81 -10.95
N LEU A 236 -4.67 17.55 -10.35
CA LEU A 236 -4.59 17.17 -8.93
C LEU A 236 -5.11 18.28 -8.02
N ASP A 237 -4.77 19.55 -8.29
CA ASP A 237 -5.23 20.69 -7.49
C ASP A 237 -6.73 20.89 -7.63
N ARG A 238 -7.28 20.76 -8.84
CA ARG A 238 -8.74 20.84 -9.07
C ARG A 238 -9.50 19.71 -8.39
N LEU A 239 -9.03 18.47 -8.49
CA LEU A 239 -9.65 17.36 -7.78
C LEU A 239 -9.55 17.54 -6.26
N THR A 240 -8.43 18.04 -5.75
CA THR A 240 -8.27 18.35 -4.32
C THR A 240 -9.30 19.38 -3.87
N GLU A 241 -9.42 20.49 -4.59
CA GLU A 241 -10.37 21.56 -4.31
C GLU A 241 -11.82 21.06 -4.33
N TRP A 242 -12.24 20.38 -5.39
CA TRP A 242 -13.63 19.94 -5.54
C TRP A 242 -14.03 18.87 -4.52
N HIS A 243 -13.14 17.94 -4.19
CA HIS A 243 -13.44 16.94 -3.16
C HIS A 243 -13.51 17.56 -1.76
N TRP A 244 -12.62 18.51 -1.46
CA TRP A 244 -12.70 19.26 -0.22
C TRP A 244 -14.01 20.05 -0.11
N GLN A 245 -14.41 20.75 -1.17
CA GLN A 245 -15.66 21.52 -1.23
C GLN A 245 -16.92 20.66 -1.20
N SER A 246 -16.85 19.40 -1.66
CA SER A 246 -18.00 18.48 -1.62
C SER A 246 -18.50 18.17 -0.20
N GLY A 247 -17.66 18.40 0.82
CA GLY A 247 -17.95 18.04 2.21
C GLY A 247 -17.94 16.53 2.47
N TRP A 248 -17.58 15.71 1.48
CA TRP A 248 -17.47 14.26 1.65
C TRP A 248 -16.30 13.93 2.60
N ARG A 249 -16.54 13.01 3.53
CA ARG A 249 -15.53 12.56 4.50
C ARG A 249 -15.48 11.04 4.54
N SER A 250 -14.27 10.49 4.46
CA SER A 250 -14.03 9.05 4.64
C SER A 250 -14.61 8.53 5.96
N TRP A 251 -14.55 9.34 7.02
CA TRP A 251 -15.13 8.98 8.32
C TRP A 251 -16.63 8.70 8.25
N ASP A 252 -17.37 9.52 7.51
CA ASP A 252 -18.82 9.40 7.38
C ASP A 252 -19.19 8.25 6.43
N ALA A 253 -18.46 8.12 5.30
CA ALA A 253 -18.75 7.13 4.27
C ALA A 253 -18.27 5.70 4.62
N CYS A 254 -17.14 5.57 5.32
CA CYS A 254 -16.56 4.27 5.70
C CYS A 254 -16.83 3.87 7.15
N GLY A 255 -17.18 4.80 8.04
CA GLY A 255 -17.43 4.52 9.46
C GLY A 255 -18.83 3.99 9.76
N ALA A 256 -19.78 4.12 8.82
CA ALA A 256 -21.21 3.87 9.06
C ALA A 256 -21.56 2.41 9.46
N PHE A 257 -20.66 1.45 9.26
CA PHE A 257 -20.89 0.04 9.60
C PHE A 257 -20.29 -0.43 10.94
N SER A 258 -19.55 0.40 11.66
CA SER A 258 -18.99 -0.02 12.95
C SER A 258 -19.95 0.30 14.10
N ARG A 259 -21.08 -0.42 14.18
CA ARG A 259 -21.73 -0.66 15.47
C ARG A 259 -20.94 -1.77 16.16
N TRP A 260 -20.00 -1.38 17.01
CA TRP A 260 -19.34 -2.27 17.96
C TRP A 260 -20.30 -2.61 19.10
#